data_AF-A0A816GE16-F1
#
_entry.id   AF-A0A816GE16-F1
#
_cell.length_a   1.000
_cell.length_b   1.000
_cell.length_c   1.000
_cell.angle_alpha   90.00
_cell.angle_beta   90.00
_cell.angle_gamma   90.00
#
_symmetry.space_group_name_H-M   'P 1'
#
loop_
_entity.id
_entity.type
_entity.pdbx_description
1 polymer ?
#
loop_
_entity_poly.entity_id
_entity_poly.type
_entity_poly.pdbx_seq_one_letter_code
_entity_poly.pdbx_strand_id
1 'polypeptide(L)'
;WRPKSLQQLTETIKAFSQGKSFVDRHWIIFYWIASNIEYDTVSYFSGKHGDQTAEGVFQAKKGVCAGYANLYKYLSDQLEMPCEVVSGYSKGYGFEDRTDAPSEIDHAWNAVEIDHQWYLMESTWGAGHLDDTKQFKRELSSYYFLPHPNEMIYHHLPENEKWQLLRTPIKMTQYLQMPKLRPLYFDLHIELVSPRNQAHVDLLSGKSYALILLRTPSDVRLIAALKFNNEKIDGGHYIMFDRHEQLYRCYFAPTNIGKHTITIFGKRGDSDSGQYTPALDFKLDVKQIPKTIVSFPKTWDQFSDLGLEVISPQNTHLIKLNNGVDHAQILIKTPENVELLGRLENERKEKVTGGYQVYFDRRKNIWRCYFAPDRNGLFEALIMAKKKSDPGSYTSAVAFKIEARQIPSPPMSYPYTWPSFYDFDLKIEAPRNRSNAIWVDNASYAEVLIRTPDDVQLSCDIKYDKVKVENGSLTQYNNEKKLWQLLFAPERTGLHELIVYAKRNNDNESSSKSVVRFNLNVNKLRRSIKFPLIYSQFQTKKCQIYTPIDGILKKGSVVPIHCVIPGASDVN
;
A
#
# COMPACT_ATOMS: atom_id res chain seq x y z
N TRP A 1 -43.86 3.04 6.39
CA TRP A 1 -45.30 2.82 6.16
C TRP A 1 -45.54 2.25 4.77
N ARG A 2 -46.63 1.51 4.55
CA ARG A 2 -47.03 0.98 3.22
C ARG A 2 -48.42 1.51 2.82
N PRO A 3 -48.57 2.82 2.55
CA PRO A 3 -49.84 3.41 2.15
C PRO A 3 -50.31 2.85 0.80
N LYS A 4 -51.63 2.68 0.63
CA LYS A 4 -52.28 2.19 -0.59
C LYS A 4 -52.64 3.30 -1.57
N SER A 5 -52.69 4.56 -1.12
CA SER A 5 -52.93 5.75 -1.95
C SER A 5 -52.07 6.92 -1.47
N LEU A 6 -51.84 7.89 -2.35
CA LEU A 6 -51.11 9.12 -2.00
C LEU A 6 -51.84 9.94 -0.93
N GLN A 7 -53.17 9.93 -0.97
CA GLN A 7 -54.01 10.52 0.09
C GLN A 7 -53.76 9.85 1.44
N GLN A 8 -53.75 8.51 1.50
CA GLN A 8 -53.49 7.79 2.76
C GLN A 8 -52.09 8.08 3.29
N LEU A 9 -51.08 8.19 2.41
CA LEU A 9 -49.73 8.60 2.81
C LEU A 9 -49.75 9.99 3.45
N THR A 10 -50.43 10.94 2.80
CA THR A 10 -50.54 12.31 3.26
C THR A 10 -51.19 12.38 4.64
N GLU A 11 -52.32 11.72 4.84
CA GLU A 11 -53.00 11.65 6.14
C GLU A 11 -52.11 11.03 7.22
N THR A 12 -51.36 9.98 6.87
CA THR A 12 -50.41 9.33 7.78
C THR A 12 -49.27 10.27 8.18
N ILE A 13 -48.67 10.98 7.22
CA ILE A 13 -47.60 11.96 7.48
C ILE A 13 -48.15 13.12 8.34
N LYS A 14 -49.33 13.66 8.01
CA LYS A 14 -49.99 14.72 8.79
C LYS A 14 -50.18 14.31 10.24
N ALA A 15 -50.77 13.14 10.48
CA ALA A 15 -51.01 12.63 11.82
C ALA A 15 -49.69 12.38 12.58
N PHE A 16 -48.70 11.75 11.95
CA PHE A 16 -47.42 11.45 12.60
C PHE A 16 -46.58 12.71 12.90
N SER A 17 -46.75 13.75 12.10
CA SER A 17 -45.97 14.98 12.20
C SER A 17 -46.63 16.08 13.04
N GLN A 18 -47.84 15.83 13.55
CA GLN A 18 -48.54 16.72 14.46
C GLN A 18 -47.70 17.01 15.71
N GLY A 19 -47.60 18.29 16.08
CA GLY A 19 -46.82 18.74 17.23
C GLY A 19 -45.29 18.69 17.04
N LYS A 20 -44.78 18.20 15.90
CA LYS A 20 -43.35 18.25 15.56
C LYS A 20 -42.97 19.58 14.91
N SER A 21 -41.67 19.89 14.96
CA SER A 21 -41.08 21.05 14.29
C SER A 21 -41.22 20.98 12.77
N PHE A 22 -41.09 22.12 12.07
CA PHE A 22 -41.07 22.14 10.60
C PHE A 22 -39.90 21.34 10.01
N VAL A 23 -38.74 21.37 10.67
CA VAL A 23 -37.58 20.55 10.30
C VAL A 23 -37.93 19.06 10.36
N ASP A 24 -38.55 18.58 11.44
CA ASP A 24 -38.96 17.18 11.56
C ASP A 24 -39.99 16.78 10.50
N ARG A 25 -40.94 17.67 10.19
CA ARG A 25 -41.96 17.44 9.16
C ARG A 25 -41.32 17.24 7.79
N HIS A 26 -40.38 18.11 7.41
CA HIS A 26 -39.61 17.95 6.18
C HIS A 26 -38.77 16.68 6.20
N TRP A 27 -38.13 16.34 7.32
CA TRP A 27 -37.34 15.10 7.45
C TRP A 27 -38.21 13.86 7.24
N ILE A 28 -39.43 13.83 7.77
CA ILE A 28 -40.37 12.72 7.58
C ILE A 28 -40.70 12.53 6.10
N ILE A 29 -40.98 13.62 5.37
CA ILE A 29 -41.26 13.57 3.92
C ILE A 29 -40.01 13.09 3.17
N PHE A 30 -38.86 13.73 3.39
CA PHE A 30 -37.58 13.38 2.78
C PHE A 30 -37.23 11.92 2.98
N TYR A 31 -37.23 11.47 4.24
CA TYR A 31 -36.91 10.10 4.62
C TYR A 31 -37.87 9.10 3.99
N TRP A 32 -39.17 9.40 3.97
CA TRP A 32 -40.15 8.51 3.34
C TRP A 32 -39.88 8.38 1.84
N ILE A 33 -39.68 9.48 1.12
CA ILE A 33 -39.38 9.44 -0.33
C ILE A 33 -38.07 8.68 -0.57
N ALA A 34 -36.99 9.08 0.11
CA ALA A 34 -35.67 8.49 -0.03
C ALA A 34 -35.63 6.99 0.28
N SER A 35 -36.52 6.50 1.15
CA SER A 35 -36.60 5.10 1.53
C SER A 35 -37.55 4.27 0.65
N ASN A 36 -38.49 4.88 -0.07
CA ASN A 36 -39.59 4.16 -0.73
C ASN A 36 -39.70 4.37 -2.24
N ILE A 37 -39.03 5.36 -2.82
CA ILE A 37 -39.05 5.62 -4.27
C ILE A 37 -37.72 5.18 -4.88
N GLU A 38 -37.74 4.37 -5.93
CA GLU A 38 -36.54 3.96 -6.70
C GLU A 38 -36.25 4.93 -7.84
N TYR A 39 -34.96 5.08 -8.20
CA TYR A 39 -34.62 5.88 -9.38
C TYR A 39 -34.92 5.10 -10.66
N ASP A 40 -35.67 5.71 -11.59
CA ASP A 40 -36.03 5.08 -12.86
C ASP A 40 -34.91 5.12 -13.89
N THR A 41 -33.93 4.24 -13.72
CA THR A 41 -32.79 4.13 -14.64
C THR A 41 -33.21 3.81 -16.08
N VAL A 42 -34.25 2.99 -16.28
CA VAL A 42 -34.73 2.61 -17.61
C VAL A 42 -35.32 3.82 -18.34
N SER A 43 -36.22 4.55 -17.69
CA SER A 43 -36.76 5.80 -18.27
C SER A 43 -35.69 6.86 -18.44
N TYR A 44 -34.77 7.01 -17.48
CA TYR A 44 -33.68 7.97 -17.56
C TYR A 44 -32.77 7.73 -18.77
N PHE A 45 -32.26 6.50 -18.95
CA PHE A 45 -31.34 6.20 -20.05
C PHE A 45 -32.01 6.08 -21.42
N SER A 46 -33.33 5.83 -21.47
CA SER A 46 -34.07 5.81 -22.73
C SER A 46 -34.57 7.19 -23.18
N GLY A 47 -34.53 8.20 -22.30
CA GLY A 47 -35.14 9.51 -22.52
C GLY A 47 -36.67 9.48 -22.59
N LYS A 48 -37.30 8.33 -22.31
CA LYS A 48 -38.75 8.14 -22.34
C LYS A 48 -39.25 8.06 -20.90
N HIS A 49 -39.56 9.22 -20.35
CA HIS A 49 -40.07 9.32 -18.99
C HIS A 49 -41.54 8.89 -18.93
N GLY A 50 -41.85 8.02 -17.97
CA GLY A 50 -43.24 7.75 -17.58
C GLY A 50 -43.86 8.93 -16.82
N ASP A 51 -45.01 8.71 -16.20
CA ASP A 51 -45.69 9.75 -15.41
C ASP A 51 -44.83 10.24 -14.21
N GLN A 52 -44.36 11.49 -14.28
CA GLN A 52 -43.57 12.15 -13.24
C GLN A 52 -44.42 13.04 -12.30
N THR A 53 -45.74 12.90 -12.32
CA THR A 53 -46.60 13.53 -11.30
C THR A 53 -46.43 12.84 -9.94
N ALA A 54 -46.85 13.52 -8.86
CA ALA A 54 -46.80 12.94 -7.52
C ALA A 54 -47.57 11.61 -7.42
N GLU A 55 -48.75 11.52 -8.05
CA GLU A 55 -49.54 10.29 -8.08
C GLU A 55 -48.83 9.19 -8.88
N GLY A 56 -48.34 9.49 -10.08
CA GLY A 56 -47.62 8.54 -10.93
C GLY A 56 -46.39 7.92 -10.23
N VAL A 57 -45.55 8.77 -9.63
CA VAL A 57 -44.34 8.34 -8.91
C VAL A 57 -44.71 7.55 -7.65
N PHE A 58 -45.74 7.98 -6.91
CA PHE A 58 -46.22 7.26 -5.73
C PHE A 58 -46.71 5.85 -6.08
N GLN A 59 -47.48 5.71 -7.16
CA GLN A 59 -48.04 4.42 -7.60
C GLN A 59 -46.96 3.51 -8.16
N ALA A 60 -46.07 4.03 -9.01
CA ALA A 60 -44.97 3.28 -9.60
C ALA A 60 -43.87 2.92 -8.58
N LYS A 61 -43.80 3.63 -7.45
CA LYS A 61 -42.67 3.60 -6.49
C LYS A 61 -41.33 3.87 -7.18
N LYS A 62 -41.37 4.62 -8.28
CA LYS A 62 -40.23 4.85 -9.16
C LYS A 62 -40.38 6.20 -9.88
N GLY A 63 -39.28 6.92 -10.08
CA GLY A 63 -39.29 8.19 -10.81
C GLY A 63 -37.88 8.66 -11.16
N VAL A 64 -37.78 9.73 -11.97
CA VAL A 64 -36.54 10.48 -12.17
C VAL A 64 -36.55 11.76 -11.31
N CYS A 65 -35.49 12.58 -11.37
CA CYS A 65 -35.34 13.77 -10.51
C CYS A 65 -36.60 14.67 -10.43
N ALA A 66 -37.23 14.98 -11.56
CA ALA A 66 -38.49 15.73 -11.58
C ALA A 66 -39.62 15.05 -10.79
N GLY A 67 -39.74 13.73 -10.88
CA GLY A 67 -40.74 12.95 -10.15
C GLY A 67 -40.53 12.98 -8.63
N TYR A 68 -39.28 12.89 -8.17
CA TYR A 68 -38.95 13.06 -6.76
C TYR A 68 -39.31 14.46 -6.27
N ALA A 69 -38.91 15.50 -7.01
CA ALA A 69 -39.17 16.89 -6.65
C ALA A 69 -40.67 17.22 -6.61
N ASN A 70 -41.45 16.69 -7.57
CA ASN A 70 -42.90 16.87 -7.63
C ASN A 70 -43.62 16.16 -6.48
N LEU A 71 -43.22 14.94 -6.12
CA LEU A 71 -43.81 14.22 -5.00
C LEU A 71 -43.50 14.92 -3.67
N TYR A 72 -42.28 15.41 -3.48
CA TYR A 72 -41.89 16.16 -2.29
C TYR A 72 -42.70 17.46 -2.15
N LYS A 73 -42.82 18.23 -3.24
CA LYS A 73 -43.64 19.44 -3.32
C LYS A 73 -45.09 19.15 -2.95
N TYR A 74 -45.70 18.13 -3.56
CA TYR A 74 -47.08 17.75 -3.26
C TYR A 74 -47.27 17.43 -1.77
N LEU A 75 -46.42 16.59 -1.18
CA LEU A 75 -46.55 16.24 0.24
C LEU A 75 -46.34 17.46 1.15
N SER A 76 -45.43 18.36 0.81
CA SER A 76 -45.20 19.60 1.56
C SER A 76 -46.40 20.55 1.48
N ASP A 77 -46.98 20.73 0.29
CA ASP A 77 -48.18 21.54 0.08
C ASP A 77 -49.37 21.02 0.89
N GLN A 78 -49.53 19.69 0.96
CA GLN A 78 -50.58 19.10 1.76
C GLN A 78 -50.42 19.43 3.24
N LEU A 79 -49.19 19.56 3.72
CA LEU A 79 -48.86 19.95 5.09
C LEU A 79 -48.80 21.47 5.28
N GLU A 80 -49.18 22.26 4.27
CA GLU A 80 -49.12 23.73 4.28
C GLU A 80 -47.70 24.26 4.54
N MET A 81 -46.68 23.52 4.10
CA MET A 81 -45.27 23.92 4.21
C MET A 81 -44.80 24.48 2.86
N PRO A 82 -44.38 25.75 2.78
CA PRO A 82 -43.94 26.33 1.51
C PRO A 82 -42.76 25.57 0.93
N CYS A 83 -42.90 25.17 -0.32
CA CYS A 83 -41.92 24.40 -1.06
C CYS A 83 -41.99 24.83 -2.52
N GLU A 84 -40.85 24.90 -3.19
CA GLU A 84 -40.72 25.23 -4.61
C GLU A 84 -39.92 24.14 -5.32
N VAL A 85 -40.31 23.82 -6.55
CA VAL A 85 -39.51 22.95 -7.42
C VAL A 85 -38.44 23.82 -8.08
N VAL A 86 -37.18 23.43 -7.93
CA VAL A 86 -36.04 24.13 -8.49
C VAL A 86 -35.49 23.30 -9.65
N SER A 87 -35.48 23.89 -10.84
CA SER A 87 -34.90 23.32 -12.03
C SER A 87 -33.50 23.87 -12.27
N GLY A 88 -32.57 23.05 -12.75
CA GLY A 88 -31.23 23.47 -13.10
C GLY A 88 -30.33 22.35 -13.63
N TYR A 89 -29.06 22.44 -13.29
CA TYR A 89 -27.98 21.62 -13.81
C TYR A 89 -27.27 20.87 -12.68
N SER A 90 -26.83 19.64 -12.92
CA SER A 90 -26.09 18.85 -11.92
C SER A 90 -24.76 18.31 -12.42
N LYS A 91 -23.76 18.16 -11.52
CA LYS A 91 -22.53 17.38 -11.80
C LYS A 91 -22.73 15.88 -11.57
N GLY A 92 -23.89 15.38 -11.96
CA GLY A 92 -24.34 14.00 -11.77
C GLY A 92 -23.70 12.99 -12.73
N TYR A 93 -24.39 11.87 -12.92
CA TYR A 93 -24.01 10.84 -13.88
C TYR A 93 -23.90 11.45 -15.29
N GLY A 94 -22.82 11.15 -16.02
CA GLY A 94 -22.60 11.62 -17.39
C GLY A 94 -22.14 13.07 -17.54
N PHE A 95 -22.02 13.86 -16.46
CA PHE A 95 -21.52 15.24 -16.54
C PHE A 95 -20.11 15.31 -17.15
N GLU A 96 -19.24 14.36 -16.80
CA GLU A 96 -17.84 14.31 -17.24
C GLU A 96 -17.67 13.93 -18.71
N ASP A 97 -18.71 13.38 -19.33
CA ASP A 97 -18.72 13.00 -20.75
C ASP A 97 -19.05 14.19 -21.65
N ARG A 98 -19.44 15.33 -21.06
CA ARG A 98 -19.79 16.56 -21.79
C ARG A 98 -18.53 17.26 -22.29
N THR A 99 -18.57 17.74 -23.54
CA THR A 99 -17.57 18.62 -24.12
C THR A 99 -17.85 20.09 -23.87
N ASP A 100 -19.13 20.43 -23.73
CA ASP A 100 -19.64 21.80 -23.68
C ASP A 100 -20.55 22.00 -22.47
N ALA A 101 -20.84 23.28 -22.19
CA ALA A 101 -21.83 23.65 -21.18
C ALA A 101 -23.17 22.95 -21.46
N PRO A 102 -23.91 22.49 -20.43
CA PRO A 102 -25.25 21.95 -20.63
C PRO A 102 -26.14 22.97 -21.35
N SER A 103 -26.69 22.59 -22.50
CA SER A 103 -27.62 23.42 -23.28
C SER A 103 -29.05 23.38 -22.72
N GLU A 104 -29.39 22.35 -21.95
CA GLU A 104 -30.71 22.11 -21.38
C GLU A 104 -30.60 21.80 -19.89
N ILE A 105 -31.66 22.14 -19.15
CA ILE A 105 -31.86 21.75 -17.75
C ILE A 105 -31.89 20.22 -17.67
N ASP A 106 -31.04 19.64 -16.82
CA ASP A 106 -30.90 18.19 -16.67
C ASP A 106 -31.25 17.68 -15.28
N HIS A 107 -31.65 18.58 -14.37
CA HIS A 107 -31.95 18.22 -12.99
C HIS A 107 -33.06 19.07 -12.36
N ALA A 108 -33.73 18.47 -11.38
CA ALA A 108 -34.76 19.12 -10.58
C ALA A 108 -34.68 18.66 -9.11
N TRP A 109 -34.86 19.59 -8.19
CA TRP A 109 -34.86 19.39 -6.73
C TRP A 109 -35.84 20.36 -6.07
N ASN A 110 -35.76 20.57 -4.75
CA ASN A 110 -36.67 21.47 -4.04
C ASN A 110 -35.94 22.57 -3.26
N ALA A 111 -36.62 23.70 -3.07
CA ALA A 111 -36.36 24.65 -2.00
C ALA A 111 -37.54 24.64 -1.03
N VAL A 112 -37.28 24.74 0.27
CA VAL A 112 -38.30 24.70 1.33
C VAL A 112 -38.13 25.89 2.26
N GLU A 113 -39.24 26.44 2.77
CA GLU A 113 -39.21 27.53 3.74
C GLU A 113 -39.39 26.97 5.16
N ILE A 114 -38.46 27.29 6.05
CA ILE A 114 -38.52 26.96 7.48
C ILE A 114 -38.23 28.26 8.24
N ASP A 115 -39.15 28.65 9.12
CA ASP A 115 -39.04 29.87 9.93
C ASP A 115 -38.67 31.12 9.10
N HIS A 116 -39.34 31.31 7.96
CA HIS A 116 -39.13 32.41 7.02
C HIS A 116 -37.78 32.46 6.31
N GLN A 117 -37.04 31.35 6.32
CA GLN A 117 -35.80 31.18 5.59
C GLN A 117 -35.90 30.03 4.60
N TRP A 118 -35.37 30.23 3.39
CA TRP A 118 -35.33 29.19 2.37
C TRP A 118 -34.11 28.29 2.56
N TYR A 119 -34.31 27.00 2.37
CA TYR A 119 -33.29 25.96 2.40
C TYR A 119 -33.42 25.08 1.16
N LEU A 120 -32.33 24.45 0.74
CA LEU A 120 -32.34 23.50 -0.38
C LEU A 120 -32.68 22.09 0.11
N MET A 121 -33.21 21.26 -0.77
CA MET A 121 -33.59 19.88 -0.46
C MET A 121 -33.45 19.02 -1.70
N GLU A 122 -32.72 17.90 -1.60
CA GLU A 122 -32.50 17.00 -2.72
C GLU A 122 -32.84 15.54 -2.38
N SER A 123 -34.11 15.16 -2.58
CA SER A 123 -34.61 13.81 -2.26
C SER A 123 -34.11 12.71 -3.21
N THR A 124 -33.69 13.03 -4.43
CA THR A 124 -33.24 12.07 -5.46
C THR A 124 -31.89 11.46 -5.08
N TRP A 125 -30.88 12.30 -4.85
CA TRP A 125 -29.53 11.92 -4.42
C TRP A 125 -29.53 11.59 -2.92
N GLY A 126 -30.51 12.09 -2.16
CA GLY A 126 -30.82 11.64 -0.81
C GLY A 126 -31.27 10.18 -0.75
N ALA A 127 -31.89 9.64 -1.81
CA ALA A 127 -32.37 8.26 -1.87
C ALA A 127 -31.28 7.22 -2.19
N GLY A 128 -30.21 7.64 -2.86
CA GLY A 128 -29.14 6.74 -3.30
C GLY A 128 -28.40 7.26 -4.53
N HIS A 129 -27.70 6.35 -5.21
CA HIS A 129 -26.86 6.68 -6.36
C HIS A 129 -26.91 5.58 -7.43
N LEU A 130 -26.34 5.85 -8.61
CA LEU A 130 -26.16 4.85 -9.66
C LEU A 130 -24.79 4.19 -9.51
N ASP A 131 -24.74 2.86 -9.61
CA ASP A 131 -23.48 2.12 -9.70
C ASP A 131 -22.90 2.12 -11.13
N ASP A 132 -21.70 1.56 -11.28
CA ASP A 132 -21.00 1.48 -12.57
C ASP A 132 -21.76 0.65 -13.62
N THR A 133 -22.74 -0.17 -13.19
CA THR A 133 -23.62 -0.97 -14.07
C THR A 133 -24.92 -0.23 -14.42
N LYS A 134 -25.01 1.07 -14.10
CA LYS A 134 -26.18 1.91 -14.32
C LYS A 134 -27.42 1.46 -13.53
N GLN A 135 -27.22 0.74 -12.43
CA GLN A 135 -28.30 0.33 -11.54
C GLN A 135 -28.41 1.28 -10.36
N PHE A 136 -29.64 1.51 -9.91
CA PHE A 136 -29.88 2.30 -8.71
C PHE A 136 -29.56 1.49 -7.45
N LYS A 137 -28.71 2.05 -6.60
CA LYS A 137 -28.42 1.57 -5.26
C LYS A 137 -29.03 2.54 -4.26
N ARG A 138 -30.06 2.06 -3.55
CA ARG A 138 -30.67 2.81 -2.45
C ARG A 138 -29.68 2.91 -1.29
N GLU A 139 -29.35 4.13 -0.91
CA GLU A 139 -28.47 4.45 0.21
C GLU A 139 -28.87 5.84 0.71
N LEU A 140 -29.51 5.90 1.87
CA LEU A 140 -29.97 7.17 2.43
C LEU A 140 -28.78 8.07 2.73
N SER A 141 -28.75 9.24 2.11
CA SER A 141 -27.76 10.28 2.37
C SER A 141 -28.42 11.50 3.01
N SER A 142 -28.23 11.66 4.31
CA SER A 142 -28.78 12.80 5.07
C SER A 142 -28.13 14.13 4.69
N TYR A 143 -26.97 14.13 4.03
CA TYR A 143 -26.32 15.34 3.51
C TYR A 143 -27.27 16.16 2.64
N TYR A 144 -28.13 15.50 1.85
CA TYR A 144 -29.06 16.18 0.95
C TYR A 144 -30.35 16.68 1.62
N PHE A 145 -30.47 16.51 2.94
CA PHE A 145 -31.51 17.14 3.74
C PHE A 145 -31.00 18.49 4.28
N LEU A 146 -31.47 19.58 3.69
CA LEU A 146 -31.05 20.94 4.04
C LEU A 146 -29.53 21.19 3.89
N PRO A 147 -28.87 20.76 2.77
CA PRO A 147 -27.46 21.01 2.56
C PRO A 147 -27.16 22.51 2.56
N HIS A 148 -25.99 22.87 3.05
CA HIS A 148 -25.58 24.27 3.03
C HIS A 148 -25.44 24.76 1.56
N PRO A 149 -25.97 25.93 1.19
CA PRO A 149 -25.90 26.44 -0.19
C PRO A 149 -24.49 26.49 -0.80
N ASN A 150 -23.50 26.92 0.01
CA ASN A 150 -22.07 26.90 -0.37
C ASN A 150 -21.51 25.51 -0.70
N GLU A 151 -22.14 24.43 -0.23
CA GLU A 151 -21.73 23.05 -0.52
C GLU A 151 -22.49 22.54 -1.75
N MET A 152 -23.80 22.74 -1.77
CA MET A 152 -24.67 22.28 -2.85
C MET A 152 -24.31 22.87 -4.22
N ILE A 153 -23.82 24.12 -4.27
CA ILE A 153 -23.42 24.78 -5.52
C ILE A 153 -22.26 24.07 -6.25
N TYR A 154 -21.48 23.22 -5.58
CA TYR A 154 -20.42 22.45 -6.25
C TYR A 154 -20.97 21.36 -7.17
N HIS A 155 -22.22 20.94 -6.98
CA HIS A 155 -22.83 19.85 -7.71
C HIS A 155 -24.26 20.13 -8.22
N HIS A 156 -24.90 21.23 -7.82
CA HIS A 156 -26.17 21.73 -8.36
C HIS A 156 -26.11 23.23 -8.65
N LEU A 157 -26.40 23.62 -9.89
CA LEU A 157 -26.54 25.01 -10.31
C LEU A 157 -28.00 25.26 -10.76
N PRO A 158 -28.81 26.03 -10.03
CA PRO A 158 -30.16 26.36 -10.47
C PRO A 158 -30.15 27.26 -11.69
N GLU A 159 -31.15 27.10 -12.55
CA GLU A 159 -31.38 28.00 -13.68
C GLU A 159 -31.69 29.42 -13.19
N ASN A 160 -32.56 29.54 -12.18
CA ASN A 160 -32.84 30.81 -11.52
C ASN A 160 -31.86 31.05 -10.37
N GLU A 161 -31.01 32.07 -10.53
CA GLU A 161 -29.96 32.41 -9.57
C GLU A 161 -30.46 32.69 -8.15
N LYS A 162 -31.74 33.09 -7.97
CA LYS A 162 -32.33 33.28 -6.64
C LYS A 162 -32.27 32.01 -5.78
N TRP A 163 -32.39 30.84 -6.41
CA TRP A 163 -32.39 29.55 -5.75
C TRP A 163 -30.99 29.02 -5.43
N GLN A 164 -29.94 29.78 -5.74
CA GLN A 164 -28.61 29.45 -5.24
C GLN A 164 -28.51 29.67 -3.74
N LEU A 165 -29.32 30.59 -3.19
CA LEU A 165 -29.27 31.00 -1.78
C LEU A 165 -27.86 31.43 -1.33
N LEU A 166 -27.06 31.91 -2.28
CA LEU A 166 -25.72 32.42 -2.08
C LEU A 166 -25.74 33.94 -1.98
N ARG A 167 -24.84 34.49 -1.17
CA ARG A 167 -24.59 35.95 -1.13
C ARG A 167 -24.11 36.49 -2.48
N THR A 168 -23.34 35.69 -3.22
CA THR A 168 -22.82 36.04 -4.54
C THR A 168 -23.10 34.88 -5.48
N PRO A 169 -24.05 35.04 -6.42
CA PRO A 169 -24.39 33.97 -7.36
C PRO A 169 -23.22 33.54 -8.23
N ILE A 170 -23.07 32.24 -8.40
CA ILE A 170 -22.15 31.58 -9.32
C ILE A 170 -22.79 31.49 -10.70
N LYS A 171 -22.05 31.88 -11.74
CA LYS A 171 -22.48 31.75 -13.13
C LYS A 171 -22.11 30.37 -13.68
N MET A 172 -22.78 29.94 -14.75
CA MET A 172 -22.48 28.68 -15.43
C MET A 172 -20.99 28.51 -15.77
N THR A 173 -20.34 29.56 -16.29
CA THR A 173 -18.91 29.51 -16.64
C THR A 173 -18.01 29.22 -15.44
N GLN A 174 -18.32 29.76 -14.27
CA GLN A 174 -17.61 29.50 -13.02
C GLN A 174 -17.93 28.08 -12.51
N TYR A 175 -19.19 27.67 -12.55
CA TYR A 175 -19.64 26.35 -12.14
C TYR A 175 -18.92 25.22 -12.89
N LEU A 176 -18.73 25.38 -14.21
CA LEU A 176 -17.97 24.44 -15.05
C LEU A 176 -16.48 24.38 -14.68
N GLN A 177 -15.92 25.47 -14.14
CA GLN A 177 -14.54 25.52 -13.68
C GLN A 177 -14.37 24.96 -12.26
N MET A 178 -15.41 24.95 -11.44
CA MET A 178 -15.33 24.47 -10.06
C MET A 178 -15.11 22.95 -9.98
N PRO A 179 -14.35 22.45 -8.99
CA PRO A 179 -14.11 21.02 -8.81
C PRO A 179 -15.39 20.25 -8.54
N LYS A 180 -15.35 18.95 -8.81
CA LYS A 180 -16.42 18.03 -8.41
C LYS A 180 -16.17 17.57 -6.99
N LEU A 181 -16.80 18.24 -6.03
CA LEU A 181 -16.79 17.87 -4.63
C LEU A 181 -18.00 16.99 -4.33
N ARG A 182 -17.78 15.90 -3.58
CA ARG A 182 -18.83 14.96 -3.16
C ARG A 182 -19.18 15.21 -1.69
N PRO A 183 -20.35 14.78 -1.20
CA PRO A 183 -20.76 14.96 0.21
C PRO A 183 -19.66 14.68 1.24
N LEU A 184 -18.94 13.57 1.05
CA LEU A 184 -17.86 13.15 1.94
C LEU A 184 -16.72 14.18 2.07
N TYR A 185 -16.47 15.01 1.07
CA TYR A 185 -15.51 16.12 1.19
C TYR A 185 -15.87 17.06 2.33
N PHE A 186 -17.17 17.40 2.44
CA PHE A 186 -17.70 18.29 3.46
C PHE A 186 -17.78 17.59 4.82
N ASP A 187 -18.25 16.33 4.85
CA ASP A 187 -18.35 15.52 6.08
C ASP A 187 -16.99 15.26 6.76
N LEU A 188 -15.92 15.16 5.95
CA LEU A 188 -14.55 14.99 6.41
C LEU A 188 -13.83 16.32 6.66
N HIS A 189 -14.49 17.46 6.40
CA HIS A 189 -13.91 18.80 6.50
C HIS A 189 -12.57 18.93 5.76
N ILE A 190 -12.51 18.36 4.54
CA ILE A 190 -11.34 18.48 3.69
C ILE A 190 -11.29 19.93 3.16
N GLU A 191 -10.10 20.53 3.18
CA GLU A 191 -9.85 21.83 2.57
C GLU A 191 -8.97 21.64 1.34
N LEU A 192 -9.47 22.05 0.17
CA LEU A 192 -8.70 22.12 -1.06
C LEU A 192 -7.79 23.36 -1.06
N VAL A 193 -6.53 23.16 -0.67
CA VAL A 193 -5.51 24.21 -0.62
C VAL A 193 -5.04 24.59 -2.03
N SER A 194 -4.83 23.61 -2.91
CA SER A 194 -4.44 23.82 -4.32
C SER A 194 -4.78 22.62 -5.20
N PRO A 195 -5.29 22.81 -6.43
CA PRO A 195 -5.65 24.10 -7.04
C PRO A 195 -6.97 24.63 -6.46
N ARG A 196 -7.03 25.91 -6.12
CA ARG A 196 -8.23 26.50 -5.49
C ARG A 196 -9.36 26.61 -6.50
N ASN A 197 -10.52 26.02 -6.19
CA ASN A 197 -11.76 26.12 -6.97
C ASN A 197 -11.60 25.81 -8.47
N GLN A 198 -10.73 24.87 -8.81
CA GLN A 198 -10.52 24.42 -10.20
C GLN A 198 -10.79 22.91 -10.33
N ALA A 199 -11.56 22.53 -11.35
CA ALA A 199 -11.81 21.15 -11.75
C ALA A 199 -10.62 20.53 -12.47
N HIS A 200 -9.80 21.37 -13.09
CA HIS A 200 -8.63 20.97 -13.85
C HIS A 200 -7.37 21.18 -13.02
N VAL A 201 -6.44 20.25 -13.17
CA VAL A 201 -5.11 20.30 -12.60
C VAL A 201 -4.13 20.14 -13.75
N ASP A 202 -3.13 21.02 -13.80
CA ASP A 202 -2.05 20.93 -14.78
C ASP A 202 -0.83 20.24 -14.18
N LEU A 203 0.05 19.75 -15.06
CA LEU A 203 1.39 19.36 -14.65
C LEU A 203 2.14 20.58 -14.11
N LEU A 204 2.91 20.39 -13.03
CA LEU A 204 3.77 21.46 -12.54
C LEU A 204 4.82 21.82 -13.60
N SER A 205 5.11 23.11 -13.72
CA SER A 205 6.08 23.61 -14.71
C SER A 205 7.43 22.89 -14.60
N GLY A 206 7.88 22.31 -15.72
CA GLY A 206 9.13 21.54 -15.80
C GLY A 206 9.11 20.18 -15.08
N LYS A 207 7.94 19.70 -14.62
CA LYS A 207 7.77 18.40 -13.94
C LYS A 207 6.87 17.48 -14.75
N SER A 208 7.03 16.18 -14.51
CA SER A 208 6.22 15.12 -15.12
C SER A 208 5.02 14.71 -14.29
N TYR A 209 4.66 15.52 -13.29
CA TYR A 209 3.58 15.24 -12.37
C TYR A 209 2.79 16.51 -12.03
N ALA A 210 1.51 16.31 -11.75
CA ALA A 210 0.63 17.28 -11.12
C ALA A 210 0.71 17.18 -9.59
N LEU A 211 0.36 18.26 -8.89
CA LEU A 211 0.34 18.33 -7.43
C LEU A 211 -0.99 18.91 -6.95
N ILE A 212 -1.67 18.17 -6.08
CA ILE A 212 -2.83 18.63 -5.33
C ILE A 212 -2.43 18.72 -3.85
N LEU A 213 -2.82 19.82 -3.20
CA LEU A 213 -2.61 20.07 -1.78
C LEU A 213 -3.96 20.07 -1.07
N LEU A 214 -4.11 19.23 -0.05
CA LEU A 214 -5.31 19.13 0.77
C LEU A 214 -4.95 19.25 2.24
N ARG A 215 -5.74 20.00 3.02
CA ARG A 215 -5.65 19.98 4.48
C ARG A 215 -6.83 19.21 5.05
N THR A 216 -6.60 18.45 6.11
CA THR A 216 -7.65 17.66 6.76
C THR A 216 -7.53 17.74 8.28
N PRO A 217 -8.58 17.38 9.03
CA PRO A 217 -8.45 17.01 10.43
C PRO A 217 -7.48 15.81 10.62
N SER A 218 -6.97 15.64 11.84
CA SER A 218 -5.98 14.61 12.18
C SER A 218 -6.50 13.18 12.17
N ASP A 219 -7.82 13.00 12.21
CA ASP A 219 -8.50 11.71 12.16
C ASP A 219 -8.94 11.31 10.74
N VAL A 220 -8.49 12.03 9.70
CA VAL A 220 -8.85 11.78 8.30
C VAL A 220 -7.68 11.18 7.53
N ARG A 221 -7.96 10.08 6.84
CA ARG A 221 -7.02 9.43 5.91
C ARG A 221 -7.45 9.57 4.48
N LEU A 222 -6.51 9.93 3.62
CA LEU A 222 -6.74 10.07 2.18
C LEU A 222 -5.92 9.05 1.39
N ILE A 223 -6.55 8.48 0.37
CA ILE A 223 -5.87 7.76 -0.72
C ILE A 223 -6.28 8.37 -2.06
N ALA A 224 -5.58 8.03 -3.14
CA ALA A 224 -5.95 8.53 -4.46
C ALA A 224 -5.79 7.47 -5.54
N ALA A 225 -6.36 7.77 -6.70
CA ALA A 225 -6.13 7.03 -7.91
C ALA A 225 -6.00 8.01 -9.07
N LEU A 226 -5.02 7.77 -9.94
CA LEU A 226 -4.96 8.34 -11.28
C LEU A 226 -5.52 7.30 -12.25
N LYS A 227 -6.48 7.70 -13.09
CA LYS A 227 -7.10 6.85 -14.11
C LYS A 227 -6.94 7.42 -15.50
N PHE A 228 -6.75 6.55 -16.48
CA PHE A 228 -6.82 6.83 -17.91
C PHE A 228 -7.76 5.81 -18.56
N ASN A 229 -8.73 6.26 -19.37
CA ASN A 229 -9.77 5.39 -19.94
C ASN A 229 -10.47 4.50 -18.89
N ASN A 230 -10.78 5.06 -17.71
CA ASN A 230 -11.35 4.37 -16.54
C ASN A 230 -10.46 3.29 -15.89
N GLU A 231 -9.27 3.04 -16.41
CA GLU A 231 -8.30 2.11 -15.83
C GLU A 231 -7.33 2.86 -14.91
N LYS A 232 -7.05 2.27 -13.74
CA LYS A 232 -6.07 2.83 -12.79
C LYS A 232 -4.66 2.70 -13.35
N ILE A 233 -3.91 3.80 -13.36
CA ILE A 233 -2.49 3.79 -13.69
C ILE A 233 -1.70 3.35 -12.46
N ASP A 234 -1.00 2.22 -12.59
CA ASP A 234 -0.12 1.74 -11.56
C ASP A 234 1.14 2.62 -11.42
N GLY A 235 1.54 2.90 -10.19
CA GLY A 235 2.58 3.90 -9.89
C GLY A 235 2.24 5.33 -10.33
N GLY A 236 1.01 5.61 -10.78
CA GLY A 236 0.59 6.92 -11.30
C GLY A 236 0.31 7.97 -10.23
N HIS A 237 0.40 7.64 -8.95
CA HIS A 237 0.18 8.58 -7.86
C HIS A 237 1.07 8.30 -6.65
N TYR A 238 1.32 9.32 -5.85
CA TYR A 238 2.02 9.25 -4.58
C TYR A 238 1.42 10.28 -3.62
N ILE A 239 1.20 9.88 -2.36
CA ILE A 239 0.62 10.75 -1.35
C ILE A 239 1.57 10.80 -0.18
N MET A 240 1.86 12.03 0.26
CA MET A 240 2.57 12.29 1.50
C MET A 240 1.66 13.04 2.44
N PHE A 241 1.60 12.62 3.70
CA PHE A 241 0.91 13.36 4.74
C PHE A 241 1.92 13.97 5.70
N ASP A 242 1.84 15.29 5.86
CA ASP A 242 2.57 16.02 6.88
C ASP A 242 1.68 16.19 8.11
N ARG A 243 1.97 15.45 9.19
CA ARG A 243 1.21 15.49 10.43
C ARG A 243 1.34 16.82 11.19
N HIS A 244 2.43 17.56 10.99
CA HIS A 244 2.61 18.86 11.67
C HIS A 244 1.76 19.94 11.02
N GLU A 245 1.74 19.97 9.68
CA GLU A 245 0.96 20.94 8.92
C GLU A 245 -0.49 20.47 8.67
N GLN A 246 -0.80 19.21 8.98
CA GLN A 246 -2.05 18.54 8.61
C GLN A 246 -2.31 18.61 7.10
N LEU A 247 -1.24 18.47 6.31
CA LEU A 247 -1.23 18.77 4.88
C LEU A 247 -0.86 17.52 4.07
N TYR A 248 -1.76 17.12 3.19
CA TYR A 248 -1.51 16.13 2.16
C TYR A 248 -0.91 16.76 0.91
N ARG A 249 0.19 16.16 0.43
CA ARG A 249 0.82 16.44 -0.87
C ARG A 249 0.58 15.25 -1.78
N CYS A 250 -0.36 15.40 -2.72
CA CYS A 250 -0.80 14.34 -3.63
C CYS A 250 -0.20 14.58 -5.02
N TYR A 251 0.75 13.74 -5.40
CA TYR A 251 1.45 13.76 -6.68
C TYR A 251 0.78 12.81 -7.67
N PHE A 252 0.64 13.22 -8.93
CA PHE A 252 0.03 12.43 -9.99
C PHE A 252 0.88 12.46 -11.25
N ALA A 253 1.43 11.32 -11.64
CA ALA A 253 2.31 11.18 -12.81
C ALA A 253 1.61 10.38 -13.92
N PRO A 254 1.07 11.07 -14.95
CA PRO A 254 0.45 10.40 -16.09
C PRO A 254 1.49 9.79 -17.03
N THR A 255 1.13 8.67 -17.66
CA THR A 255 1.98 7.95 -18.62
C THR A 255 1.51 8.10 -20.07
N ASN A 256 0.33 8.66 -20.29
CA ASN A 256 -0.35 8.72 -21.59
C ASN A 256 -0.74 10.14 -21.96
N ILE A 257 -0.93 10.42 -23.25
CA ILE A 257 -1.58 11.66 -23.73
C ILE A 257 -3.08 11.49 -23.55
N GLY A 258 -3.76 12.56 -23.14
CA GLY A 258 -5.20 12.66 -23.10
C GLY A 258 -5.76 12.94 -21.71
N LYS A 259 -7.07 12.74 -21.58
CA LYS A 259 -7.82 13.08 -20.37
C LYS A 259 -7.64 11.99 -19.31
N HIS A 260 -7.16 12.39 -18.16
CA HIS A 260 -7.05 11.57 -16.97
C HIS A 260 -8.06 12.04 -15.92
N THR A 261 -8.51 11.10 -15.10
CA THR A 261 -9.33 11.42 -13.92
C THR A 261 -8.52 11.10 -12.67
N ILE A 262 -8.42 12.10 -11.80
CA ILE A 262 -7.87 11.94 -10.45
C ILE A 262 -9.06 11.83 -9.51
N THR A 263 -9.10 10.77 -8.71
CA THR A 263 -10.08 10.62 -7.62
C THR A 263 -9.33 10.55 -6.31
N ILE A 264 -9.71 11.39 -5.35
CA ILE A 264 -9.23 11.31 -3.97
C ILE A 264 -10.35 10.74 -3.12
N PHE A 265 -10.01 9.72 -2.35
CA PHE A 265 -10.91 9.00 -1.47
C PHE A 265 -10.53 9.31 -0.03
N GLY A 266 -11.53 9.35 0.84
CA GLY A 266 -11.34 9.63 2.25
C GLY A 266 -12.05 8.63 3.15
N LYS A 267 -11.64 8.62 4.41
CA LYS A 267 -12.37 8.02 5.52
C LYS A 267 -11.93 8.67 6.84
N ARG A 268 -12.75 8.50 7.89
CA ARG A 268 -12.31 8.74 9.28
C ARG A 268 -11.65 7.50 9.88
N GLY A 269 -10.68 7.72 10.76
CA GLY A 269 -10.06 6.71 11.59
C GLY A 269 -8.62 6.35 11.20
N ASP A 270 -7.91 5.79 12.19
CA ASP A 270 -6.49 5.49 12.13
C ASP A 270 -6.15 4.06 11.67
N SER A 271 -7.14 3.24 11.37
CA SER A 271 -6.87 1.90 10.84
C SER A 271 -6.66 1.96 9.33
N ASP A 272 -5.83 1.08 8.79
CA ASP A 272 -5.78 0.85 7.34
C ASP A 272 -7.02 0.07 6.85
N SER A 273 -7.74 -0.60 7.76
CA SER A 273 -8.99 -1.32 7.49
C SER A 273 -10.17 -0.36 7.29
N GLY A 274 -11.14 -0.77 6.46
CA GLY A 274 -12.34 0.03 6.16
C GLY A 274 -12.39 0.49 4.71
N GLN A 275 -13.59 0.85 4.27
CA GLN A 275 -13.84 1.27 2.90
C GLN A 275 -13.50 2.75 2.73
N TYR A 276 -12.67 3.06 1.74
CA TYR A 276 -12.42 4.42 1.30
C TYR A 276 -13.47 4.81 0.28
N THR A 277 -14.08 5.98 0.47
CA THR A 277 -15.16 6.47 -0.39
C THR A 277 -14.70 7.72 -1.14
N PRO A 278 -15.08 7.91 -2.42
CA PRO A 278 -14.67 9.09 -3.18
C PRO A 278 -15.12 10.40 -2.50
N ALA A 279 -14.20 11.32 -2.28
CA ALA A 279 -14.49 12.64 -1.72
C ALA A 279 -14.43 13.75 -2.78
N LEU A 280 -13.51 13.67 -3.74
CA LEU A 280 -13.38 14.68 -4.79
C LEU A 280 -12.74 14.12 -6.06
N ASP A 281 -13.10 14.70 -7.20
CA ASP A 281 -12.60 14.35 -8.52
C ASP A 281 -11.98 15.58 -9.23
N PHE A 282 -10.84 15.37 -9.91
CA PHE A 282 -10.21 16.35 -10.81
C PHE A 282 -9.95 15.75 -12.18
N LYS A 283 -9.77 16.65 -13.16
CA LYS A 283 -9.33 16.34 -14.51
C LYS A 283 -7.90 16.80 -14.74
N LEU A 284 -7.12 15.92 -15.37
CA LEU A 284 -5.75 16.22 -15.80
C LEU A 284 -5.68 15.92 -17.30
N ASP A 285 -5.58 16.96 -18.12
CA ASP A 285 -5.53 16.83 -19.58
C ASP A 285 -4.09 16.97 -20.07
N VAL A 286 -3.50 15.84 -20.43
CA VAL A 286 -2.09 15.76 -20.82
C VAL A 286 -1.99 15.95 -22.32
N LYS A 287 -1.57 17.16 -22.75
CA LYS A 287 -1.41 17.50 -24.18
C LYS A 287 -0.17 16.91 -24.82
N GLN A 288 0.86 16.63 -24.03
CA GLN A 288 2.16 16.16 -24.48
C GLN A 288 2.76 15.24 -23.43
N ILE A 289 3.35 14.13 -23.85
CA ILE A 289 3.98 13.18 -22.92
C ILE A 289 5.17 13.87 -22.25
N PRO A 290 5.29 13.81 -20.92
CA PRO A 290 6.49 14.28 -20.25
C PRO A 290 7.74 13.56 -20.79
N LYS A 291 8.78 14.32 -21.15
CA LYS A 291 10.04 13.75 -21.69
C LYS A 291 10.63 12.66 -20.80
N THR A 292 10.47 12.81 -19.49
CA THR A 292 10.86 11.82 -18.49
C THR A 292 9.60 11.28 -17.85
N ILE A 293 9.26 10.02 -18.09
CA ILE A 293 8.15 9.37 -17.40
C ILE A 293 8.60 9.08 -15.98
N VAL A 294 7.81 9.54 -15.01
CA VAL A 294 8.00 9.26 -13.60
C VAL A 294 6.91 8.31 -13.15
N SER A 295 7.24 7.39 -12.26
CA SER A 295 6.24 6.63 -11.52
C SER A 295 6.70 6.44 -10.08
N PHE A 296 5.74 6.24 -9.18
CA PHE A 296 6.00 6.26 -7.75
C PHE A 296 5.77 4.91 -7.10
N PRO A 297 6.68 4.47 -6.21
CA PRO A 297 6.46 3.24 -5.45
C PRO A 297 5.22 3.37 -4.57
N LYS A 298 4.62 2.23 -4.27
CA LYS A 298 3.52 2.18 -3.30
C LYS A 298 4.09 2.49 -1.91
N THR A 299 3.45 3.40 -1.20
CA THR A 299 3.84 3.80 0.15
C THR A 299 2.66 3.69 1.12
N TRP A 300 2.99 3.55 2.40
CA TRP A 300 2.08 3.59 3.53
C TRP A 300 2.48 4.74 4.45
N ASP A 301 1.59 5.17 5.35
CA ASP A 301 1.85 6.28 6.30
C ASP A 301 3.17 6.10 7.08
N GLN A 302 3.50 4.84 7.40
CA GLN A 302 4.75 4.44 8.03
C GLN A 302 6.00 5.01 7.33
N PHE A 303 5.96 5.18 6.00
CA PHE A 303 7.06 5.73 5.21
C PHE A 303 7.35 7.18 5.58
N SER A 304 6.34 8.05 5.59
CA SER A 304 6.47 9.44 5.99
C SER A 304 6.66 9.58 7.50
N ASP A 305 5.94 8.80 8.31
CA ASP A 305 5.96 8.89 9.78
C ASP A 305 7.32 8.55 10.38
N LEU A 306 8.07 7.65 9.74
CA LEU A 306 9.42 7.30 10.13
C LEU A 306 10.50 8.05 9.34
N GLY A 307 10.12 8.99 8.47
CA GLY A 307 11.05 9.82 7.70
C GLY A 307 11.93 9.03 6.73
N LEU A 308 11.39 8.00 6.09
CA LEU A 308 12.11 7.21 5.08
C LEU A 308 12.25 8.01 3.79
N GLU A 309 13.38 7.83 3.11
CA GLU A 309 13.64 8.42 1.80
C GLU A 309 14.20 7.35 0.85
N VAL A 310 13.60 7.22 -0.34
CA VAL A 310 14.14 6.37 -1.40
C VAL A 310 15.27 7.13 -2.12
N ILE A 311 16.49 6.66 -1.94
CA ILE A 311 17.68 7.21 -2.62
C ILE A 311 17.79 6.62 -4.04
N SER A 312 17.48 5.34 -4.19
CA SER A 312 17.50 4.63 -5.49
C SER A 312 16.57 3.42 -5.45
N PRO A 313 15.85 3.08 -6.54
CA PRO A 313 15.77 3.84 -7.78
C PRO A 313 14.96 5.13 -7.60
N GLN A 314 15.33 6.18 -8.33
CA GLN A 314 14.53 7.41 -8.38
C GLN A 314 13.55 7.35 -9.54
N ASN A 315 12.42 8.04 -9.40
CA ASN A 315 11.44 8.28 -10.47
C ASN A 315 10.79 7.02 -11.09
N THR A 316 10.91 5.86 -10.47
CA THR A 316 10.24 4.64 -10.94
C THR A 316 9.74 3.78 -9.80
N HIS A 317 8.57 3.16 -9.98
CA HIS A 317 8.06 2.09 -9.14
C HIS A 317 8.43 0.69 -9.65
N LEU A 318 8.84 0.60 -10.93
CA LEU A 318 9.10 -0.64 -11.64
C LEU A 318 10.59 -0.78 -11.93
N ILE A 319 11.20 -1.82 -11.38
CA ILE A 319 12.59 -2.21 -11.60
C ILE A 319 12.61 -3.36 -12.60
N LYS A 320 13.28 -3.17 -13.73
CA LYS A 320 13.41 -4.20 -14.78
C LYS A 320 14.75 -4.90 -14.64
N LEU A 321 14.73 -6.21 -14.43
CA LEU A 321 15.91 -7.07 -14.43
C LEU A 321 15.93 -7.84 -15.74
N ASN A 322 16.96 -7.62 -16.55
CA ASN A 322 17.17 -8.24 -17.86
C ASN A 322 18.65 -8.57 -18.05
N ASN A 323 18.99 -9.31 -19.12
CA ASN A 323 20.38 -9.55 -19.55
C ASN A 323 21.29 -10.13 -18.45
N GLY A 324 20.77 -11.06 -17.65
CA GLY A 324 21.54 -11.73 -16.61
C GLY A 324 21.76 -10.92 -15.33
N VAL A 325 21.12 -9.76 -15.17
CA VAL A 325 21.07 -9.07 -13.86
C VAL A 325 20.29 -9.94 -12.88
N ASP A 326 20.93 -10.30 -11.77
CA ASP A 326 20.44 -11.31 -10.82
C ASP A 326 19.63 -10.73 -9.66
N HIS A 327 19.70 -9.41 -9.41
CA HIS A 327 18.96 -8.78 -8.34
C HIS A 327 18.66 -7.29 -8.58
N ALA A 328 17.62 -6.80 -7.92
CA ALA A 328 17.34 -5.38 -7.75
C ALA A 328 18.03 -4.84 -6.49
N GLN A 329 18.52 -3.60 -6.54
CA GLN A 329 19.00 -2.85 -5.37
C GLN A 329 18.11 -1.64 -5.14
N ILE A 330 17.63 -1.51 -3.91
CA ILE A 330 16.89 -0.36 -3.41
C ILE A 330 17.68 0.23 -2.24
N LEU A 331 17.95 1.54 -2.31
CA LEU A 331 18.68 2.27 -1.29
C LEU A 331 17.70 3.16 -0.53
N ILE A 332 17.60 2.96 0.78
CA ILE A 332 16.70 3.73 1.65
C ILE A 332 17.54 4.48 2.67
N LYS A 333 17.28 5.77 2.84
CA LYS A 333 17.81 6.55 3.97
C LYS A 333 16.75 6.62 5.05
N THR A 334 17.18 6.51 6.30
CA THR A 334 16.31 6.55 7.48
C THR A 334 16.95 7.37 8.59
N PRO A 335 16.17 7.86 9.56
CA PRO A 335 16.70 8.25 10.87
C PRO A 335 17.42 7.08 11.56
N GLU A 336 18.34 7.38 12.48
CA GLU A 336 19.18 6.36 13.16
C GLU A 336 18.40 5.38 14.04
N ASN A 337 17.21 5.77 14.50
CA ASN A 337 16.36 4.97 15.38
C ASN A 337 15.39 4.04 14.62
N VAL A 338 15.56 3.87 13.31
CA VAL A 338 14.68 3.04 12.45
C VAL A 338 15.42 1.78 11.99
N GLU A 339 14.68 0.67 11.89
CA GLU A 339 15.14 -0.60 11.32
C GLU A 339 14.26 -1.02 10.14
N LEU A 340 14.88 -1.65 9.13
CA LEU A 340 14.18 -2.15 7.95
C LEU A 340 14.26 -3.66 7.83
N LEU A 341 13.21 -4.25 7.25
CA LEU A 341 13.13 -5.64 6.86
C LEU A 341 12.63 -5.76 5.42
N GLY A 342 13.22 -6.64 4.63
CA GLY A 342 12.78 -6.95 3.27
C GLY A 342 11.85 -8.15 3.20
N ARG A 343 11.04 -8.19 2.15
CA ARG A 343 10.32 -9.38 1.69
C ARG A 343 10.14 -9.31 0.18
N LEU A 344 10.38 -10.42 -0.51
CA LEU A 344 10.08 -10.56 -1.92
C LEU A 344 8.87 -11.50 -2.08
N GLU A 345 7.87 -11.07 -2.83
CA GLU A 345 6.68 -11.84 -3.15
C GLU A 345 6.53 -11.99 -4.66
N ASN A 346 5.99 -13.12 -5.11
CA ASN A 346 5.60 -13.31 -6.51
C ASN A 346 4.17 -12.79 -6.78
N GLU A 347 3.69 -12.90 -8.01
CA GLU A 347 2.32 -12.49 -8.40
C GLU A 347 1.19 -13.15 -7.58
N ARG A 348 1.45 -14.31 -6.99
CA ARG A 348 0.50 -15.04 -6.12
C ARG A 348 0.61 -14.62 -4.65
N LYS A 349 1.42 -13.61 -4.33
CA LYS A 349 1.76 -13.16 -2.96
C LYS A 349 2.49 -14.22 -2.13
N GLU A 350 3.08 -15.20 -2.79
CA GLU A 350 3.90 -16.21 -2.12
C GLU A 350 5.30 -15.65 -1.88
N LYS A 351 5.84 -15.88 -0.68
CA LYS A 351 7.18 -15.42 -0.29
C LYS A 351 8.25 -16.19 -1.07
N VAL A 352 9.18 -15.47 -1.70
CA VAL A 352 10.38 -16.05 -2.31
C VAL A 352 11.42 -16.31 -1.24
N THR A 353 11.70 -17.59 -0.95
CA THR A 353 12.67 -17.99 0.08
C THR A 353 14.09 -17.67 -0.37
N GLY A 354 14.85 -16.94 0.47
CA GLY A 354 16.19 -16.46 0.12
C GLY A 354 16.21 -15.35 -0.94
N GLY A 355 15.04 -14.81 -1.32
CA GLY A 355 14.91 -13.79 -2.37
C GLY A 355 15.24 -12.36 -1.93
N TYR A 356 15.75 -12.14 -0.72
CA TYR A 356 16.10 -10.78 -0.26
C TYR A 356 17.24 -10.77 0.76
N GLN A 357 17.92 -9.63 0.83
CA GLN A 357 18.92 -9.30 1.85
C GLN A 357 18.84 -7.81 2.16
N VAL A 358 18.62 -7.45 3.43
CA VAL A 358 18.47 -6.06 3.87
C VAL A 358 19.42 -5.78 5.02
N TYR A 359 20.24 -4.74 4.89
CA TYR A 359 21.18 -4.35 5.93
C TYR A 359 21.51 -2.86 5.88
N PHE A 360 22.05 -2.35 6.99
CA PHE A 360 22.48 -0.97 7.12
C PHE A 360 23.97 -0.82 6.81
N ASP A 361 24.30 -0.08 5.74
CA ASP A 361 25.67 0.29 5.37
C ASP A 361 26.12 1.51 6.19
N ARG A 362 26.75 1.25 7.35
CA ARG A 362 27.20 2.29 8.29
C ARG A 362 28.15 3.31 7.66
N ARG A 363 28.94 2.92 6.65
CA ARG A 363 29.92 3.81 6.00
C ARG A 363 29.25 4.87 5.15
N LYS A 364 28.10 4.54 4.57
CA LYS A 364 27.31 5.43 3.71
C LYS A 364 26.05 5.99 4.37
N ASN A 365 25.75 5.55 5.60
CA ASN A 365 24.56 5.93 6.34
C ASN A 365 23.27 5.68 5.55
N ILE A 366 23.18 4.50 4.91
CA ILE A 366 22.04 4.08 4.08
C ILE A 366 21.73 2.60 4.30
N TRP A 367 20.47 2.23 4.17
CA TRP A 367 20.04 0.85 4.04
C TRP A 367 20.20 0.36 2.62
N ARG A 368 20.75 -0.83 2.47
CA ARG A 368 20.85 -1.58 1.21
C ARG A 368 19.85 -2.72 1.25
N CYS A 369 18.88 -2.66 0.35
CA CYS A 369 17.85 -3.67 0.20
C CYS A 369 18.03 -4.36 -1.16
N TYR A 370 18.47 -5.61 -1.12
CA TYR A 370 18.65 -6.45 -2.29
C TYR A 370 17.48 -7.42 -2.42
N PHE A 371 16.99 -7.60 -3.65
CA PHE A 371 15.89 -8.50 -3.98
C PHE A 371 16.23 -9.33 -5.21
N ALA A 372 16.28 -10.65 -5.07
CA ALA A 372 16.65 -11.60 -6.11
C ALA A 372 15.44 -12.51 -6.46
N PRO A 373 14.79 -12.28 -7.61
CA PRO A 373 13.79 -13.20 -8.16
C PRO A 373 14.35 -14.60 -8.40
N ASP A 374 13.54 -15.63 -8.15
CA ASP A 374 13.89 -17.04 -8.33
C ASP A 374 13.51 -17.60 -9.71
N ARG A 375 12.70 -16.85 -10.48
CA ARG A 375 12.28 -17.17 -11.86
C ARG A 375 11.96 -15.89 -12.64
N ASN A 376 11.76 -16.02 -13.95
CA ASN A 376 11.18 -14.95 -14.76
C ASN A 376 9.73 -14.69 -14.31
N GLY A 377 9.29 -13.43 -14.32
CA GLY A 377 7.94 -13.04 -13.92
C GLY A 377 7.89 -11.68 -13.23
N LEU A 378 6.72 -11.32 -12.67
CA LEU A 378 6.56 -10.14 -11.83
C LEU A 378 6.68 -10.50 -10.35
N PHE A 379 7.26 -9.57 -9.60
CA PHE A 379 7.46 -9.69 -8.17
C PHE A 379 7.18 -8.34 -7.49
N GLU A 380 6.86 -8.39 -6.20
CA GLU A 380 6.73 -7.22 -5.34
C GLU A 380 7.83 -7.27 -4.27
N ALA A 381 8.70 -6.26 -4.27
CA ALA A 381 9.74 -6.06 -3.27
C ALA A 381 9.18 -5.13 -2.18
N LEU A 382 8.83 -5.71 -1.04
CA LEU A 382 8.33 -4.98 0.12
C LEU A 382 9.47 -4.65 1.07
N ILE A 383 9.53 -3.38 1.48
CA ILE A 383 10.38 -2.89 2.56
C ILE A 383 9.46 -2.47 3.70
N MET A 384 9.61 -3.17 4.82
CA MET A 384 8.90 -2.92 6.06
C MET A 384 9.81 -2.19 7.04
N ALA A 385 9.24 -1.39 7.94
CA ALA A 385 9.98 -0.57 8.87
C ALA A 385 9.38 -0.61 10.28
N LYS A 386 10.21 -0.34 11.28
CA LYS A 386 9.79 -0.03 12.66
C LYS A 386 10.83 0.81 13.38
N LYS A 387 10.48 1.42 14.52
CA LYS A 387 11.49 2.02 15.40
C LYS A 387 12.21 0.93 16.19
N LYS A 388 13.51 1.15 16.48
CA LYS A 388 14.35 0.26 17.30
C LYS A 388 13.78 0.03 18.71
N SER A 389 13.16 1.07 19.27
CA SER A 389 12.52 1.03 20.59
C SER A 389 11.24 0.20 20.61
N ASP A 390 10.62 -0.04 19.46
CA ASP A 390 9.28 -0.62 19.42
C ASP A 390 9.37 -2.15 19.49
N PRO A 391 8.71 -2.78 20.48
CA PRO A 391 8.67 -4.23 20.59
C PRO A 391 7.76 -4.87 19.53
N GLY A 392 7.01 -4.05 18.77
CA GLY A 392 6.08 -4.49 17.75
C GLY A 392 6.74 -5.11 16.51
N SER A 393 5.87 -5.65 15.65
CA SER A 393 6.23 -6.21 14.36
C SER A 393 6.57 -5.13 13.33
N TYR A 394 7.37 -5.50 12.35
CA TYR A 394 7.61 -4.69 11.16
C TYR A 394 6.30 -4.53 10.36
N THR A 395 6.02 -3.32 9.90
CA THR A 395 4.87 -2.97 9.05
C THR A 395 5.36 -2.43 7.71
N SER A 396 4.57 -2.63 6.65
CA SER A 396 4.94 -2.18 5.31
C SER A 396 5.12 -0.66 5.26
N ALA A 397 6.21 -0.22 4.64
CA ALA A 397 6.50 1.20 4.45
C ALA A 397 6.52 1.56 2.96
N VAL A 398 7.26 0.80 2.14
CA VAL A 398 7.36 1.05 0.69
C VAL A 398 7.47 -0.26 -0.09
N ALA A 399 6.88 -0.30 -1.28
CA ALA A 399 6.95 -1.44 -2.18
C ALA A 399 7.23 -1.03 -3.63
N PHE A 400 8.06 -1.83 -4.30
CA PHE A 400 8.40 -1.70 -5.71
C PHE A 400 8.00 -2.96 -6.47
N LYS A 401 7.63 -2.80 -7.74
CA LYS A 401 7.47 -3.92 -8.66
C LYS A 401 8.81 -4.26 -9.28
N ILE A 402 9.07 -5.56 -9.45
CA ILE A 402 10.21 -6.08 -10.18
C ILE A 402 9.68 -6.90 -11.35
N GLU A 403 10.08 -6.53 -12.56
CA GLU A 403 9.89 -7.35 -13.75
C GLU A 403 11.20 -8.06 -14.07
N ALA A 404 11.21 -9.39 -13.93
CA ALA A 404 12.39 -10.20 -14.14
C ALA A 404 12.28 -11.01 -15.43
N ARG A 405 13.25 -10.85 -16.33
CA ARG A 405 13.39 -11.67 -17.56
C ARG A 405 14.85 -12.08 -17.73
N GLN A 406 15.06 -13.28 -18.29
CA GLN A 406 16.40 -13.83 -18.53
C GLN A 406 17.27 -13.88 -17.25
N ILE A 407 16.68 -14.32 -16.13
CA ILE A 407 17.44 -14.45 -14.88
C ILE A 407 18.47 -15.59 -14.97
N PRO A 408 19.62 -15.49 -14.26
CA PRO A 408 20.63 -16.54 -14.28
C PRO A 408 20.14 -17.89 -13.74
N SER A 409 20.74 -18.98 -14.25
CA SER A 409 20.51 -20.34 -13.76
C SER A 409 21.82 -20.94 -13.23
N PRO A 410 21.90 -21.33 -11.94
CA PRO A 410 20.84 -21.22 -10.94
C PRO A 410 20.60 -19.77 -10.49
N PRO A 411 19.38 -19.44 -10.00
CA PRO A 411 19.06 -18.10 -9.53
C PRO A 411 19.85 -17.73 -8.28
N MET A 412 20.13 -16.43 -8.14
CA MET A 412 20.75 -15.88 -6.94
C MET A 412 19.82 -16.04 -5.74
N SER A 413 20.39 -16.39 -4.59
CA SER A 413 19.67 -16.35 -3.31
C SER A 413 20.61 -15.98 -2.17
N TYR A 414 20.03 -15.46 -1.09
CA TYR A 414 20.76 -14.96 0.07
C TYR A 414 20.51 -15.85 1.30
N PRO A 415 21.54 -16.19 2.07
CA PRO A 415 21.35 -16.81 3.37
C PRO A 415 20.76 -15.79 4.35
N TYR A 416 20.22 -16.28 5.45
CA TYR A 416 19.75 -15.39 6.50
C TYR A 416 20.94 -14.76 7.22
N THR A 417 20.95 -13.43 7.36
CA THR A 417 22.03 -12.68 8.00
C THR A 417 21.48 -11.86 9.16
N TRP A 418 22.25 -11.79 10.24
CA TRP A 418 22.02 -10.85 11.34
C TRP A 418 22.81 -9.56 11.08
N PRO A 419 22.45 -8.42 11.70
CA PRO A 419 23.20 -7.16 11.55
C PRO A 419 24.70 -7.30 11.88
N SER A 420 25.01 -8.13 12.88
CA SER A 420 26.37 -8.51 13.30
C SER A 420 27.24 -9.01 12.14
N PHE A 421 26.67 -9.67 11.12
CA PHE A 421 27.43 -10.11 9.94
C PHE A 421 28.17 -8.96 9.25
N TYR A 422 27.50 -7.82 9.15
CA TYR A 422 28.03 -6.62 8.53
C TYR A 422 28.92 -5.83 9.49
N ASP A 423 28.59 -5.83 10.79
CA ASP A 423 29.40 -5.17 11.83
C ASP A 423 30.79 -5.84 12.02
N PHE A 424 30.91 -7.13 11.69
CA PHE A 424 32.18 -7.86 11.66
C PHE A 424 32.86 -7.85 10.27
N ASP A 425 32.33 -7.11 9.29
CA ASP A 425 32.84 -7.04 7.91
C ASP A 425 33.05 -8.43 7.26
N LEU A 426 32.10 -9.37 7.49
CA LEU A 426 32.19 -10.73 6.97
C LEU A 426 31.83 -10.82 5.48
N LYS A 427 32.47 -11.75 4.76
CA LYS A 427 32.14 -12.04 3.37
C LYS A 427 32.10 -13.55 3.11
N ILE A 428 30.99 -14.02 2.55
CA ILE A 428 30.83 -15.43 2.16
C ILE A 428 31.54 -15.65 0.83
N GLU A 429 32.56 -16.52 0.84
CA GLU A 429 33.33 -16.88 -0.35
C GLU A 429 32.85 -18.19 -0.98
N ALA A 430 32.28 -19.10 -0.18
CA ALA A 430 31.57 -20.28 -0.66
C ALA A 430 30.50 -20.71 0.39
N PRO A 431 29.26 -21.03 -0.03
CA PRO A 431 28.74 -20.91 -1.38
C PRO A 431 28.48 -19.44 -1.76
N ARG A 432 28.91 -19.02 -2.95
CA ARG A 432 28.58 -17.67 -3.46
C ARG A 432 27.14 -17.63 -3.94
N ASN A 433 26.45 -16.51 -3.68
CA ASN A 433 25.13 -16.20 -4.23
C ASN A 433 24.06 -17.27 -3.97
N ARG A 434 24.17 -18.00 -2.84
CA ARG A 434 23.23 -19.05 -2.44
C ARG A 434 22.81 -18.94 -0.98
N SER A 435 21.52 -19.15 -0.76
CA SER A 435 20.91 -19.33 0.56
C SER A 435 21.24 -20.67 1.22
N ASN A 436 21.54 -21.68 0.40
CA ASN A 436 21.84 -23.04 0.84
C ASN A 436 23.33 -23.35 0.72
N ALA A 437 23.89 -24.03 1.71
CA ALA A 437 25.16 -24.73 1.60
C ALA A 437 25.08 -25.86 0.56
N ILE A 438 26.20 -26.15 -0.09
CA ILE A 438 26.27 -27.15 -1.16
C ILE A 438 26.52 -28.52 -0.52
N TRP A 439 25.61 -29.46 -0.75
CA TRP A 439 25.81 -30.89 -0.48
C TRP A 439 26.25 -31.58 -1.76
N VAL A 440 27.38 -32.29 -1.72
CA VAL A 440 27.83 -33.15 -2.82
C VAL A 440 27.38 -34.58 -2.54
N ASP A 441 26.87 -35.27 -3.56
CA ASP A 441 26.44 -36.65 -3.40
C ASP A 441 27.57 -37.55 -2.89
N ASN A 442 27.26 -38.41 -1.92
CA ASN A 442 28.22 -39.25 -1.20
C ASN A 442 29.30 -38.50 -0.39
N ALA A 443 29.11 -37.21 -0.08
CA ALA A 443 29.92 -36.52 0.92
C ALA A 443 29.63 -37.01 2.34
N SER A 444 30.56 -36.72 3.26
CA SER A 444 30.37 -36.88 4.71
C SER A 444 30.18 -35.55 5.43
N TYR A 445 30.47 -34.43 4.77
CA TYR A 445 30.30 -33.08 5.31
C TYR A 445 30.10 -32.06 4.18
N ALA A 446 29.47 -30.93 4.51
CA ALA A 446 29.41 -29.73 3.68
C ALA A 446 30.48 -28.72 4.12
N GLU A 447 30.87 -27.83 3.21
CA GLU A 447 31.84 -26.74 3.46
C GLU A 447 31.19 -25.37 3.23
N VAL A 448 31.48 -24.44 4.13
CA VAL A 448 31.28 -23.00 3.95
C VAL A 448 32.63 -22.31 4.15
N LEU A 449 32.96 -21.37 3.27
CA LEU A 449 34.17 -20.55 3.35
C LEU A 449 33.77 -19.09 3.59
N ILE A 450 34.30 -18.50 4.66
CA ILE A 450 34.04 -17.12 5.05
C ILE A 450 35.36 -16.37 5.18
N ARG A 451 35.41 -15.18 4.58
CA ARG A 451 36.46 -14.20 4.79
C ARG A 451 36.09 -13.32 5.97
N THR A 452 37.05 -13.09 6.85
CA THR A 452 36.93 -12.24 8.03
C THR A 452 38.09 -11.25 8.06
N PRO A 453 37.96 -10.11 8.78
CA PRO A 453 39.10 -9.38 9.31
C PRO A 453 39.99 -10.27 10.19
N ASP A 454 41.25 -9.88 10.39
CA ASP A 454 42.23 -10.66 11.16
C ASP A 454 41.92 -10.74 12.66
N ASP A 455 41.17 -9.77 13.18
CA ASP A 455 40.76 -9.71 14.58
C ASP A 455 39.45 -10.45 14.87
N VAL A 456 38.87 -11.15 13.88
CA VAL A 456 37.59 -11.87 14.01
C VAL A 456 37.80 -13.38 13.93
N GLN A 457 37.26 -14.09 14.92
CA GLN A 457 37.17 -15.55 14.95
C GLN A 457 35.75 -16.01 14.64
N LEU A 458 35.64 -17.18 14.02
CA LEU A 458 34.37 -17.83 13.75
C LEU A 458 34.23 -19.14 14.55
N SER A 459 32.98 -19.49 14.83
CA SER A 459 32.57 -20.84 15.21
C SER A 459 31.28 -21.19 14.48
N CYS A 460 30.92 -22.47 14.45
CA CYS A 460 29.68 -22.90 13.83
C CYS A 460 29.05 -24.12 14.47
N ASP A 461 27.73 -24.23 14.28
CA ASP A 461 26.91 -25.36 14.70
C ASP A 461 26.05 -25.82 13.52
N ILE A 462 25.82 -27.14 13.45
CA ILE A 462 24.78 -27.75 12.62
C ILE A 462 23.63 -28.20 13.51
N LYS A 463 22.40 -27.96 13.05
CA LYS A 463 21.17 -28.39 13.72
C LYS A 463 20.30 -29.21 12.78
N TYR A 464 19.63 -30.21 13.34
CA TYR A 464 18.55 -30.97 12.70
C TYR A 464 17.34 -30.95 13.63
N ASP A 465 16.16 -30.64 13.12
CA ASP A 465 14.94 -30.46 13.94
C ASP A 465 15.16 -29.56 15.17
N LYS A 466 15.91 -28.48 14.98
CA LYS A 466 16.32 -27.50 16.01
C LYS A 466 17.25 -28.04 17.10
N VAL A 467 17.61 -29.33 17.06
CA VAL A 467 18.56 -29.96 17.97
C VAL A 467 19.97 -29.85 17.38
N LYS A 468 20.93 -29.43 18.20
CA LYS A 468 22.35 -29.37 17.80
C LYS A 468 22.90 -30.77 17.59
N VAL A 469 23.58 -30.98 16.47
CA VAL A 469 24.32 -32.22 16.22
C VAL A 469 25.65 -32.13 16.98
N GLU A 470 25.82 -32.95 18.00
CA GLU A 470 27.03 -32.99 18.82
C GLU A 470 28.25 -33.33 17.95
N ASN A 471 29.32 -32.55 18.02
CA ASN A 471 30.52 -32.70 17.18
C ASN A 471 30.20 -32.79 15.67
N GLY A 472 29.08 -32.19 15.25
CA GLY A 472 28.68 -32.13 13.85
C GLY A 472 29.34 -30.98 13.08
N SER A 473 30.12 -30.14 13.73
CA SER A 473 30.77 -28.99 13.09
C SER A 473 32.25 -28.87 13.45
N LEU A 474 33.06 -28.41 12.49
CA LEU A 474 34.47 -28.07 12.69
C LEU A 474 34.74 -26.71 12.07
N THR A 475 35.35 -25.81 12.84
CA THR A 475 35.80 -24.51 12.33
C THR A 475 37.32 -24.46 12.37
N GLN A 476 37.95 -24.27 11.21
CA GLN A 476 39.40 -24.21 11.08
C GLN A 476 39.84 -23.12 10.11
N TYR A 477 41.10 -22.73 10.16
CA TYR A 477 41.62 -21.70 9.26
C TYR A 477 42.40 -22.33 8.11
N ASN A 478 41.95 -22.11 6.87
CA ASN A 478 42.67 -22.59 5.69
C ASN A 478 43.76 -21.56 5.33
N ASN A 479 45.01 -21.85 5.69
CA ASN A 479 46.15 -20.95 5.50
C ASN A 479 46.47 -20.69 4.02
N GLU A 480 46.25 -21.67 3.14
CA GLU A 480 46.46 -21.53 1.70
C GLU A 480 45.46 -20.55 1.07
N LYS A 481 44.18 -20.70 1.40
CA LYS A 481 43.10 -19.85 0.90
C LYS A 481 43.00 -18.51 1.65
N LYS A 482 43.60 -18.42 2.84
CA LYS A 482 43.44 -17.32 3.80
C LYS A 482 41.96 -17.06 4.15
N LEU A 483 41.24 -18.14 4.43
CA LEU A 483 39.80 -18.14 4.73
C LEU A 483 39.49 -19.03 5.94
N TRP A 484 38.44 -18.67 6.68
CA TRP A 484 37.85 -19.61 7.63
C TRP A 484 37.05 -20.67 6.88
N GLN A 485 37.35 -21.93 7.19
CA GLN A 485 36.70 -23.12 6.66
C GLN A 485 35.81 -23.71 7.75
N LEU A 486 34.51 -23.69 7.48
CA LEU A 486 33.47 -24.20 8.37
C LEU A 486 32.92 -25.48 7.75
N LEU A 487 33.09 -26.59 8.45
CA LEU A 487 32.68 -27.91 7.99
C LEU A 487 31.50 -28.40 8.81
N PHE A 488 30.55 -29.07 8.16
CA PHE A 488 29.30 -29.49 8.76
C PHE A 488 28.97 -30.94 8.36
N ALA A 489 28.99 -31.84 9.33
CA ALA A 489 28.75 -33.26 9.19
C ALA A 489 27.32 -33.59 9.67
N PRO A 490 26.36 -33.78 8.75
CA PRO A 490 25.02 -34.23 9.11
C PRO A 490 25.03 -35.70 9.52
N GLU A 491 24.15 -36.07 10.45
CA GLU A 491 23.98 -37.47 10.88
C GLU A 491 22.97 -38.26 10.05
N ARG A 492 22.09 -37.54 9.34
CA ARG A 492 20.93 -38.11 8.66
C ARG A 492 20.58 -37.27 7.43
N THR A 493 19.65 -37.78 6.62
CA THR A 493 19.13 -37.05 5.46
C THR A 493 18.06 -36.02 5.87
N GLY A 494 17.80 -35.06 5.00
CA GLY A 494 16.82 -33.99 5.21
C GLY A 494 17.44 -32.61 5.42
N LEU A 495 16.60 -31.68 5.89
CA LEU A 495 16.96 -30.27 6.04
C LEU A 495 17.68 -30.01 7.36
N HIS A 496 18.85 -29.39 7.28
CA HIS A 496 19.66 -28.96 8.41
C HIS A 496 19.84 -27.44 8.38
N GLU A 497 20.00 -26.84 9.56
CA GLU A 497 20.37 -25.44 9.71
C GLU A 497 21.86 -25.34 10.10
N LEU A 498 22.61 -24.52 9.39
CA LEU A 498 24.02 -24.25 9.67
C LEU A 498 24.11 -22.84 10.22
N ILE A 499 24.47 -22.70 11.50
CA ILE A 499 24.58 -21.40 12.17
C ILE A 499 26.04 -21.07 12.35
N VAL A 500 26.43 -19.88 11.91
CA VAL A 500 27.77 -19.33 12.10
C VAL A 500 27.71 -18.24 13.15
N TYR A 501 28.69 -18.25 14.04
CA TYR A 501 28.90 -17.25 15.07
C TYR A 501 30.24 -16.56 14.86
N ALA A 502 30.33 -15.30 15.29
CA ALA A 502 31.55 -14.52 15.24
C ALA A 502 31.83 -13.81 16.58
N LYS A 503 33.11 -13.58 16.85
CA LYS A 503 33.61 -12.82 18.01
C LYS A 503 34.90 -12.08 17.61
N ARG A 504 35.14 -10.87 18.13
CA ARG A 504 36.45 -10.21 18.01
C ARG A 504 37.41 -10.71 19.10
N ASN A 505 38.70 -10.84 18.75
CA ASN A 505 39.75 -11.32 19.64
C ASN A 505 39.87 -10.50 20.94
N ASN A 506 39.55 -9.21 20.89
CA ASN A 506 39.66 -8.28 22.00
C ASN A 506 38.36 -8.10 22.81
N ASP A 507 37.27 -8.80 22.45
CA ASP A 507 36.00 -8.68 23.18
C ASP A 507 36.07 -9.47 24.50
N ASN A 508 35.93 -8.74 25.62
CA ASN A 508 35.72 -9.31 26.96
C ASN A 508 34.36 -10.03 27.10
N GLU A 509 33.45 -9.88 26.13
CA GLU A 509 32.20 -10.66 26.08
C GLU A 509 32.52 -12.16 25.92
N SER A 510 31.98 -13.00 26.80
CA SER A 510 32.22 -14.45 26.78
C SER A 510 31.52 -15.16 25.62
N SER A 511 30.50 -14.56 25.01
CA SER A 511 29.62 -15.23 24.03
C SER A 511 29.79 -14.71 22.60
N SER A 512 30.01 -15.62 21.65
CA SER A 512 29.96 -15.31 20.21
C SER A 512 28.56 -14.90 19.77
N LYS A 513 28.47 -13.99 18.80
CA LYS A 513 27.20 -13.50 18.22
C LYS A 513 26.86 -14.28 16.96
N SER A 514 25.59 -14.68 16.79
CA SER A 514 25.10 -15.26 15.53
C SER A 514 25.27 -14.25 14.39
N VAL A 515 25.78 -14.68 13.24
CA VAL A 515 26.05 -13.79 12.10
C VAL A 515 25.35 -14.22 10.82
N VAL A 516 25.38 -15.50 10.48
CA VAL A 516 24.72 -16.01 9.27
C VAL A 516 24.17 -17.41 9.50
N ARG A 517 23.03 -17.71 8.87
CA ARG A 517 22.43 -19.03 8.84
C ARG A 517 22.21 -19.48 7.40
N PHE A 518 22.76 -20.64 7.07
CA PHE A 518 22.48 -21.36 5.84
C PHE A 518 21.53 -22.52 6.10
N ASN A 519 20.81 -22.91 5.06
CA ASN A 519 20.12 -24.19 5.02
C ASN A 519 21.01 -25.22 4.31
N LEU A 520 20.89 -26.50 4.68
CA LEU A 520 21.59 -27.60 4.01
C LEU A 520 20.59 -28.75 3.81
N ASN A 521 20.29 -29.09 2.56
CA ASN A 521 19.45 -30.24 2.26
C ASN A 521 20.33 -31.46 1.90
N VAL A 522 20.21 -32.51 2.69
CA VAL A 522 21.03 -33.73 2.57
C VAL A 522 20.19 -34.83 1.95
N ASN A 523 20.43 -35.13 0.67
CA ASN A 523 19.66 -36.15 -0.06
C ASN A 523 20.20 -37.57 0.17
N LYS A 524 21.52 -37.72 0.24
CA LYS A 524 22.21 -39.01 0.44
C LYS A 524 23.45 -38.82 1.30
N LEU A 525 23.56 -39.63 2.35
CA LEU A 525 24.69 -39.62 3.28
C LEU A 525 25.57 -40.85 3.05
N ARG A 526 26.87 -40.66 2.78
CA ARG A 526 27.80 -41.79 2.60
C ARG A 526 28.06 -42.51 3.93
N ARG A 527 28.46 -41.72 4.92
CA ARG A 527 28.66 -42.14 6.31
C ARG A 527 28.55 -40.91 7.19
N SER A 528 27.93 -41.08 8.34
CA SER A 528 27.98 -40.08 9.42
C SER A 528 29.39 -40.08 10.00
N ILE A 529 29.94 -38.90 10.24
CA ILE A 529 31.22 -38.70 10.94
C ILE A 529 31.00 -37.73 12.08
N LYS A 530 31.89 -37.76 13.08
CA LYS A 530 31.96 -36.72 14.10
C LYS A 530 33.28 -35.99 13.93
N PHE A 531 33.31 -34.69 14.03
CA PHE A 531 34.57 -33.97 13.98
C PHE A 531 35.34 -34.08 15.30
N PRO A 532 36.68 -33.94 15.28
CA PRO A 532 37.48 -33.79 16.48
C PRO A 532 37.03 -32.61 17.32
N LEU A 533 37.16 -32.74 18.65
CA LEU A 533 37.01 -31.62 19.56
C LEU A 533 38.17 -30.64 19.38
N ILE A 534 37.84 -29.36 19.17
CA ILE A 534 38.81 -28.28 19.11
C ILE A 534 38.59 -27.32 20.27
N TYR A 535 39.68 -26.73 20.75
CA TYR A 535 39.67 -25.74 21.85
C TYR A 535 40.10 -24.37 21.33
N SER A 536 39.91 -23.33 22.14
CA SER A 536 40.16 -21.92 21.77
C SER A 536 41.55 -21.67 21.18
N GLN A 537 42.59 -22.36 21.68
CA GLN A 537 43.96 -22.25 21.16
C GLN A 537 44.06 -22.70 19.69
N PHE A 538 43.33 -23.74 19.29
CA PHE A 538 43.32 -24.21 17.91
C PHE A 538 42.83 -23.13 16.94
N GLN A 539 41.76 -22.42 17.32
CA GLN A 539 41.19 -21.33 16.53
C GLN A 539 42.09 -20.08 16.57
N THR A 540 42.57 -19.71 17.76
CA THR A 540 43.41 -18.52 17.96
C THR A 540 44.74 -18.63 17.21
N LYS A 541 45.31 -19.84 17.13
CA LYS A 541 46.55 -20.11 16.38
C LYS A 541 46.31 -20.40 14.90
N LYS A 542 45.06 -20.29 14.40
CA LYS A 542 44.71 -20.54 12.99
C LYS A 542 45.16 -21.93 12.52
N CYS A 543 44.97 -22.94 13.37
CA CYS A 543 45.32 -24.33 13.06
C CYS A 543 44.34 -24.96 12.06
N GLN A 544 44.78 -26.03 11.41
CA GLN A 544 44.00 -26.79 10.44
C GLN A 544 44.27 -28.28 10.56
N ILE A 545 43.24 -29.13 10.51
CA ILE A 545 43.38 -30.60 10.44
C ILE A 545 43.04 -31.05 9.02
N TYR A 546 43.90 -31.88 8.42
CA TYR A 546 43.67 -32.51 7.12
C TYR A 546 43.12 -33.93 7.27
N THR A 547 43.75 -34.75 8.11
CA THR A 547 43.32 -36.14 8.35
C THR A 547 43.85 -36.68 9.68
N PRO A 548 43.11 -37.56 10.38
CA PRO A 548 41.71 -37.86 10.15
C PRO A 548 40.82 -36.67 10.54
N ILE A 549 39.80 -36.39 9.73
CA ILE A 549 38.77 -35.40 10.05
C ILE A 549 37.60 -36.01 10.83
N ASP A 550 37.60 -37.33 10.98
CA ASP A 550 36.69 -38.07 11.84
C ASP A 550 37.35 -38.24 13.21
N GLY A 551 36.72 -37.69 14.25
CA GLY A 551 37.18 -37.69 15.63
C GLY A 551 36.93 -39.00 16.36
N ILE A 552 36.27 -39.98 15.73
CA ILE A 552 36.08 -41.31 16.30
C ILE A 552 37.25 -42.21 15.89
N LEU A 553 38.15 -42.48 16.84
CA LEU A 553 39.30 -43.37 16.63
C LEU A 553 39.02 -44.78 17.17
N LYS A 554 39.57 -45.80 16.50
CA LYS A 554 39.45 -47.19 16.93
C LYS A 554 40.35 -47.44 18.15
N LYS A 555 39.83 -48.10 19.18
CA LYS A 555 40.65 -48.50 20.34
C LYS A 555 41.87 -49.32 19.89
N GLY A 556 43.05 -48.92 20.35
CA GLY A 556 44.32 -49.59 20.04
C GLY A 556 44.91 -49.29 18.66
N SER A 557 44.32 -48.41 17.86
CA SER A 557 44.92 -47.99 16.58
C SER A 557 45.94 -46.87 16.75
N VAL A 558 47.05 -46.94 16.03
CA VAL A 558 47.94 -45.80 15.79
C VAL A 558 47.40 -45.06 14.57
N VAL A 559 47.12 -43.76 14.71
CA VAL A 559 46.53 -42.95 13.64
C VAL A 559 47.40 -41.70 13.42
N PRO A 560 47.99 -41.53 12.23
CA PRO A 560 48.74 -40.32 11.92
C PRO A 560 47.78 -39.12 11.81
N ILE A 561 48.07 -38.04 12.54
CA ILE A 561 47.32 -36.78 12.45
C ILE A 561 48.12 -35.82 11.60
N HIS A 562 47.59 -35.47 10.43
CA HIS A 562 48.15 -34.46 9.55
C HIS A 562 47.44 -33.14 9.81
N CYS A 563 48.17 -32.16 10.32
CA CYS A 563 47.66 -30.85 10.67
C CYS A 563 48.67 -29.73 10.37
N VAL A 564 48.18 -28.51 10.26
CA VAL A 564 48.97 -27.28 10.22
C VAL A 564 48.80 -26.58 11.55
N ILE A 565 49.92 -26.29 12.22
CA ILE A 565 49.97 -25.54 13.46
C ILE A 565 50.93 -24.36 13.24
N PRO A 566 50.42 -23.17 12.85
CA PRO A 566 51.27 -22.01 12.59
C PRO A 566 52.15 -21.65 13.79
N GLY A 567 53.46 -21.56 13.55
CA GLY A 567 54.45 -21.21 14.57
C GLY A 567 54.73 -22.32 15.58
N ALA A 568 54.35 -23.57 15.32
CA ALA A 568 54.78 -24.70 16.13
C ALA A 568 56.29 -24.94 15.96
N SER A 569 56.94 -25.27 17.08
CA SER A 569 58.31 -25.77 17.15
C SER A 569 58.27 -27.19 17.70
N ASP A 570 59.20 -28.05 17.28
CA ASP A 570 59.34 -29.36 17.88
C ASP A 570 59.62 -29.24 19.38
N VAL A 571 58.79 -29.92 20.17
CA VAL A 571 59.00 -30.09 21.60
C VAL A 571 59.47 -31.53 21.74
N ASN A 572 60.79 -31.71 21.84
CA ASN A 572 61.39 -33.02 22.12
C ASN A 572 61.01 -33.49 23.52
#